data_AF-A0A091GJM6-F1
#
_entry.id   AF-A0A091GJM6-F1
#
_cell.length_a   1.000
_cell.length_b   1.000
_cell.length_c   1.000
_cell.angle_alpha   90.00
_cell.angle_beta   90.00
_cell.angle_gamma   90.00
#
_symmetry.space_group_name_H-M   'P 1'
#
loop_
_entity.id
_entity.type
_entity.pdbx_description
1 polymer ?
#
loop_
_entity_poly.entity_id
_entity_poly.type
_entity_poly.pdbx_seq_one_letter_code
_entity_poly.pdbx_strand_id
1 'polypeptide(L)'
;FRTALLMLLAVLSARSSAYGKVIRPELRLENIFKQSYAGCPTPKDTKFPQTVRVNISISNMNQDTRTTLDASSRSLAPWDYRIDEDHHRFPRVIADAKCRHARCLNSNGQLDHSLNSVPIKQEILVLQRERKGCHQSYRLEKKIITVGCTCVTPLIQHQA
;
A
#
# COMPACT_ATOMS: atom_id res chain seq x y z
N PHE A 1 30.61 -21.84 -56.62
CA PHE A 1 30.08 -22.26 -55.30
C PHE A 1 30.93 -21.84 -54.11
N ARG A 2 32.28 -21.82 -54.19
CA ARG A 2 33.14 -21.35 -53.07
C ARG A 2 33.16 -19.82 -52.87
N THR A 3 32.98 -19.05 -53.94
CA THR A 3 33.00 -17.57 -53.90
C THR A 3 31.70 -16.96 -53.35
N ALA A 4 30.55 -17.58 -53.61
CA ALA A 4 29.27 -17.15 -53.05
C ALA A 4 29.17 -17.37 -51.53
N LEU A 5 29.82 -18.42 -51.01
CA LEU A 5 29.87 -18.71 -49.58
C LEU A 5 30.68 -17.66 -48.80
N LEU A 6 31.77 -17.15 -49.40
CA LEU A 6 32.61 -16.11 -48.80
C LEU A 6 31.89 -14.75 -48.72
N MET A 7 31.04 -14.43 -49.71
CA MET A 7 30.23 -13.21 -49.69
C MET A 7 29.10 -13.28 -48.65
N LEU A 8 28.51 -14.46 -48.40
CA LEU A 8 27.50 -14.63 -47.35
C LEU A 8 28.09 -14.47 -45.93
N LEU A 9 29.33 -14.93 -45.71
CA LEU A 9 30.02 -14.79 -44.43
C LEU A 9 30.42 -13.33 -44.12
N ALA A 10 30.77 -12.54 -45.14
CA ALA A 10 31.08 -11.12 -44.97
C ALA A 10 29.86 -10.26 -44.58
N VAL A 11 28.64 -10.66 -45.00
CA VAL A 11 27.39 -9.97 -44.62
C VAL A 11 26.95 -10.33 -43.19
N LEU A 12 27.36 -11.48 -42.66
CA LEU A 12 27.07 -11.90 -41.28
C LEU A 12 28.01 -11.28 -40.23
N SER A 13 29.17 -10.75 -40.62
CA SER A 13 30.11 -10.09 -39.71
C SER A 13 29.83 -8.61 -39.44
N ALA A 14 28.84 -8.00 -40.10
CA ALA A 14 28.45 -6.60 -39.88
C ALA A 14 27.18 -6.48 -39.03
N ARG A 15 27.17 -7.09 -37.83
CA ARG A 15 26.27 -6.70 -36.75
C ARG A 15 27.08 -6.09 -35.62
N SER A 16 27.55 -4.87 -35.84
CA SER A 16 28.05 -4.01 -34.79
C SER A 16 26.91 -3.73 -33.82
N SER A 17 26.85 -4.50 -32.73
CA SER A 17 26.00 -4.19 -31.59
C SER A 17 26.52 -2.90 -30.95
N ALA A 18 25.93 -1.77 -31.31
CA ALA A 18 26.12 -0.52 -30.59
C ALA A 18 25.50 -0.67 -29.19
N TYR A 19 26.23 -1.30 -28.27
CA TYR A 19 25.98 -1.16 -26.84
C TYR A 19 26.40 0.26 -26.46
N GLY A 20 25.51 1.21 -26.73
CA GLY A 20 25.59 2.51 -26.09
C GLY A 20 25.48 2.27 -24.58
N LYS A 21 26.57 2.49 -23.84
CA LYS A 21 26.45 2.78 -22.41
C LYS A 21 25.57 4.02 -22.32
N VAL A 22 24.30 3.83 -21.99
CA VAL A 22 23.50 4.91 -21.42
C VAL A 22 24.19 5.24 -20.11
N ILE A 23 25.06 6.25 -20.15
CA ILE A 23 25.44 6.96 -18.94
C ILE A 23 24.12 7.55 -18.43
N ARG A 24 23.44 6.82 -17.55
CA ARG A 24 22.45 7.43 -16.68
C ARG A 24 23.24 8.51 -15.95
N PRO A 25 22.87 9.80 -16.07
CA PRO A 25 23.39 10.78 -15.15
C PRO A 25 23.09 10.23 -13.77
N GLU A 26 24.13 9.97 -12.99
CA GLU A 26 23.98 9.81 -11.55
C GLU A 26 23.26 11.06 -11.09
N LEU A 27 21.96 10.90 -10.83
CA LEU A 27 21.08 11.99 -10.54
C LEU A 27 21.43 12.38 -9.11
N ARG A 28 22.42 13.29 -9.01
CA ARG A 28 22.88 13.91 -7.79
C ARG A 28 21.65 14.42 -7.04
N LEU A 29 21.21 13.63 -6.07
CA LEU A 29 19.97 13.83 -5.32
C LEU A 29 19.97 15.17 -4.57
N GLU A 30 21.14 15.79 -4.41
CA GLU A 30 21.32 17.09 -3.77
C GLU A 30 20.67 18.26 -4.53
N ASN A 31 20.45 18.16 -5.85
CA ASN A 31 19.90 19.27 -6.64
C ASN A 31 18.39 19.22 -6.91
N ILE A 32 17.70 18.08 -6.68
CA ILE A 32 16.22 18.05 -6.80
C ILE A 32 15.56 18.90 -5.71
N PHE A 33 16.17 18.99 -4.52
CA PHE A 33 15.61 19.73 -3.39
C PHE A 33 15.79 21.26 -3.46
N LYS A 34 16.50 21.77 -4.48
CA LYS A 34 16.69 23.21 -4.73
C LYS A 34 15.90 23.73 -5.93
N GLN A 35 15.00 22.94 -6.52
CA GLN A 35 14.02 23.51 -7.44
C GLN A 35 12.89 24.13 -6.61
N SER A 36 13.17 25.31 -6.02
CA SER A 36 12.11 26.17 -5.52
C SER A 36 11.17 26.42 -6.68
N TYR A 37 9.91 25.98 -6.56
CA TYR A 37 8.84 26.48 -7.42
C TYR A 37 8.92 28.02 -7.34
N ALA A 38 9.24 28.67 -8.46
CA ALA A 38 9.40 30.12 -8.51
C ALA A 38 8.10 30.77 -8.01
N GLY A 39 8.19 31.57 -6.93
CA GLY A 39 7.05 32.32 -6.38
C GLY A 39 6.41 31.78 -5.09
N CYS A 40 7.01 30.80 -4.42
CA CYS A 40 6.36 30.14 -3.27
C CYS A 40 7.02 30.57 -1.93
N PRO A 41 6.27 31.24 -1.02
CA PRO A 41 6.82 31.75 0.24
C PRO A 41 7.27 30.62 1.17
N THR A 42 8.45 30.75 1.78
CA THR A 42 8.92 29.83 2.82
C THR A 42 8.23 30.11 4.16
N PRO A 43 7.87 29.10 4.97
CA PRO A 43 7.26 29.30 6.28
C PRO A 43 8.17 30.10 7.23
N LYS A 44 7.61 31.12 7.90
CA LYS A 44 8.34 32.12 8.70
C LYS A 44 8.35 31.89 10.22
N ASP A 45 7.69 30.83 10.73
CA ASP A 45 7.56 30.61 12.17
C ASP A 45 8.50 29.52 12.69
N THR A 46 9.40 29.90 13.60
CA THR A 46 10.52 29.07 14.10
C THR A 46 10.24 28.41 15.44
N LYS A 47 9.18 28.80 16.16
CA LYS A 47 8.93 28.36 17.55
C LYS A 47 8.04 27.10 17.63
N PHE A 48 7.11 26.92 16.69
CA PHE A 48 6.33 25.69 16.47
C PHE A 48 6.05 25.52 14.98
N PRO A 49 6.70 24.58 14.29
CA PRO A 49 6.52 24.45 12.85
C PRO A 49 5.12 23.89 12.55
N GLN A 50 4.37 24.56 11.67
CA GLN A 50 3.08 24.05 11.16
C GLN A 50 3.21 22.76 10.33
N THR A 51 4.43 22.41 9.92
CA THR A 51 4.74 21.24 9.08
C THR A 51 6.04 20.59 9.53
N VAL A 52 6.06 19.26 9.61
CA VAL A 52 7.26 18.47 9.95
C VAL A 52 7.82 17.83 8.67
N ARG A 53 9.14 17.88 8.50
CA ARG A 53 9.80 17.13 7.42
C ARG A 53 10.01 15.69 7.89
N VAL A 54 9.44 14.75 7.15
CA VAL A 54 9.54 13.32 7.46
C VAL A 54 10.26 12.63 6.30
N ASN A 55 11.30 11.86 6.61
CA ASN A 55 11.89 10.94 5.64
C ASN A 55 11.04 9.67 5.61
N ILE A 56 10.37 9.44 4.49
CA ILE A 56 9.48 8.29 4.27
C ILE A 56 10.18 7.13 3.56
N SER A 57 11.47 6.91 3.81
CA SER A 57 12.15 5.70 3.35
C SER A 57 11.58 4.47 4.06
N ILE A 58 10.59 3.83 3.45
CA ILE A 58 9.94 2.63 3.99
C ILE A 58 10.90 1.46 3.79
N SER A 59 11.67 1.14 4.82
CA SER A 59 12.69 0.08 4.81
C SER A 59 12.09 -1.32 4.95
N ASN A 60 10.86 -1.44 5.43
CA ASN A 60 10.21 -2.74 5.65
C ASN A 60 8.83 -2.79 5.00
N MET A 61 8.81 -3.24 3.75
CA MET A 61 7.58 -3.73 3.12
C MET A 61 7.42 -5.18 3.61
N ASN A 62 6.78 -5.39 4.77
CA ASN A 62 6.35 -6.73 5.19
C ASN A 62 5.31 -7.22 4.17
N GLN A 63 5.80 -7.77 3.08
CA GLN A 63 5.03 -8.16 1.92
C GLN A 63 4.77 -9.65 2.02
N ASP A 64 3.89 -10.04 2.95
CA ASP A 64 3.24 -11.34 2.87
C ASP A 64 1.88 -11.31 3.57
N THR A 65 0.85 -10.98 2.78
CA THR A 65 -0.58 -11.13 3.10
C THR A 65 -1.08 -12.54 2.82
N ARG A 66 -0.21 -13.49 2.42
CA ARG A 66 -0.63 -14.85 2.07
C ARG A 66 -1.26 -15.60 3.24
N THR A 67 -0.83 -15.31 4.47
CA THR A 67 -1.37 -15.94 5.68
C THR A 67 -2.79 -15.46 6.01
N THR A 68 -3.22 -14.28 5.57
CA THR A 68 -4.55 -13.71 5.92
C THR A 68 -5.69 -14.23 5.04
N LEU A 69 -5.41 -14.60 3.79
CA LEU A 69 -6.41 -15.17 2.88
C LEU A 69 -6.89 -16.54 3.38
N ASP A 70 -5.98 -17.39 3.86
CA ASP A 70 -6.31 -18.70 4.43
C ASP A 70 -7.25 -18.54 5.64
N ALA A 71 -6.91 -17.64 6.56
CA ALA A 71 -7.71 -17.39 7.76
C ALA A 71 -9.13 -16.85 7.46
N SER A 72 -9.27 -15.96 6.48
CA SER A 72 -10.55 -15.31 6.16
C SER A 72 -11.66 -16.28 5.77
N SER A 73 -11.30 -17.37 5.08
CA SER A 73 -12.23 -18.39 4.60
C SER A 73 -12.44 -19.55 5.59
N ARG A 74 -11.44 -19.82 6.44
CA ARG A 74 -11.44 -20.92 7.41
C ARG A 74 -11.90 -20.54 8.82
N SER A 75 -12.03 -19.25 9.10
CA SER A 75 -12.56 -18.75 10.37
C SER A 75 -14.02 -19.21 10.58
N LEU A 76 -14.39 -19.48 11.84
CA LEU A 76 -15.80 -19.65 12.22
C LEU A 76 -16.61 -18.37 12.03
N ALA A 77 -15.95 -17.20 12.03
CA ALA A 77 -16.54 -15.92 11.66
C ALA A 77 -15.89 -15.44 10.36
N PRO A 78 -16.27 -15.97 9.17
CA PRO A 78 -15.59 -15.67 7.92
C PRO A 78 -15.86 -14.24 7.43
N TRP A 79 -14.92 -13.68 6.66
CA TRP A 79 -15.02 -12.33 6.10
C TRP A 79 -14.54 -12.24 4.66
N ASP A 80 -15.00 -11.20 3.96
CA ASP A 80 -14.48 -10.79 2.66
C ASP A 80 -13.79 -9.42 2.77
N TYR A 81 -12.78 -9.19 1.93
CA TYR A 81 -12.11 -7.90 1.89
C TYR A 81 -12.78 -6.97 0.87
N ARG A 82 -13.16 -5.78 1.33
CA ARG A 82 -13.47 -4.64 0.47
C ARG A 82 -12.18 -3.85 0.26
N ILE A 83 -11.86 -3.56 -0.99
CA ILE A 83 -10.67 -2.78 -1.35
C ILE A 83 -11.02 -1.28 -1.34
N ASP A 84 -10.40 -0.53 -0.43
CA ASP A 84 -10.45 0.93 -0.35
C ASP A 84 -9.19 1.50 -1.02
N GLU A 85 -9.37 2.07 -2.21
CA GLU A 85 -8.31 2.66 -3.01
C GLU A 85 -8.45 4.18 -3.11
N ASP A 86 -7.39 4.90 -2.73
CA ASP A 86 -7.30 6.37 -2.85
C ASP A 86 -5.94 6.77 -3.43
N HIS A 87 -5.94 7.33 -4.64
CA HIS A 87 -4.75 7.79 -5.36
C HIS A 87 -4.01 8.94 -4.67
N HIS A 88 -4.68 9.65 -3.77
CA HIS A 88 -4.13 10.76 -3.01
C HIS A 88 -3.70 10.33 -1.61
N ARG A 89 -3.69 9.04 -1.28
CA ARG A 89 -3.32 8.53 0.05
C ARG A 89 -2.14 7.57 0.00
N PHE A 90 -1.40 7.51 1.09
CA PHE A 90 -0.48 6.41 1.39
C PHE A 90 -0.91 5.69 2.69
N PRO A 91 -1.03 4.35 2.71
CA PRO A 91 -1.00 3.45 1.55
C PRO A 91 -2.20 3.72 0.62
N ARG A 92 -1.97 3.57 -0.69
CA ARG A 92 -2.99 3.81 -1.73
C ARG A 92 -4.13 2.81 -1.61
N VAL A 93 -3.80 1.54 -1.37
CA VAL A 93 -4.74 0.43 -1.28
C VAL A 93 -4.80 -0.05 0.16
N ILE A 94 -6.00 -0.15 0.70
CA ILE A 94 -6.30 -0.70 2.03
C ILE A 94 -7.36 -1.79 1.86
N ALA A 95 -7.10 -2.97 2.39
CA ALA A 95 -8.09 -4.04 2.46
C ALA A 95 -8.87 -3.93 3.78
N ASP A 96 -10.17 -3.71 3.69
CA ASP A 96 -11.08 -3.55 4.84
C ASP A 96 -12.02 -4.76 4.92
N ALA A 97 -11.90 -5.56 5.98
CA ALA A 97 -12.67 -6.79 6.14
C ALA A 97 -14.16 -6.52 6.45
N LYS A 98 -15.03 -7.37 5.91
CA LYS A 98 -16.47 -7.37 6.20
C LYS A 98 -16.91 -8.78 6.54
N CYS A 99 -17.47 -8.97 7.73
CA CYS A 99 -17.99 -10.27 8.15
C CYS A 99 -19.11 -10.71 7.20
N ARG A 100 -19.08 -11.98 6.76
CA ARG A 100 -20.09 -12.53 5.85
C ARG A 100 -21.44 -12.74 6.52
N HIS A 101 -21.40 -13.07 7.81
CA HIS A 101 -22.56 -13.37 8.62
C HIS A 101 -22.54 -12.58 9.92
N ALA A 102 -23.71 -12.34 10.51
CA ALA A 102 -23.83 -11.78 11.86
C ALA A 102 -23.62 -12.84 12.96
N ARG A 103 -23.80 -14.13 12.61
CA ARG A 103 -23.59 -15.29 13.48
C ARG A 103 -22.32 -16.04 13.05
N CYS A 104 -21.78 -16.86 13.94
CA CYS A 104 -20.64 -17.72 13.59
C CYS A 104 -21.11 -19.01 12.92
N LEU A 105 -20.18 -19.72 12.29
CA LEU A 105 -20.37 -21.08 11.81
C LEU A 105 -19.92 -22.07 12.89
N ASN A 106 -20.58 -23.23 12.96
CA ASN A 106 -20.12 -24.37 13.73
C ASN A 106 -19.25 -25.30 12.88
N SER A 107 -18.79 -26.42 13.47
CA SER A 107 -17.96 -27.42 12.78
C SER A 107 -18.61 -28.04 11.53
N ASN A 108 -19.94 -28.00 11.45
CA ASN A 108 -20.71 -28.53 10.33
C ASN A 108 -20.96 -27.47 9.24
N GLY A 109 -20.43 -26.25 9.41
CA GLY A 109 -20.65 -25.14 8.48
C GLY A 109 -22.03 -24.51 8.58
N GLN A 110 -22.79 -24.76 9.66
CA GLN A 110 -24.10 -24.17 9.89
C GLN A 110 -24.00 -22.96 10.83
N LEU A 111 -24.93 -22.01 10.72
CA LEU A 111 -24.95 -20.84 11.58
C LEU A 111 -25.28 -21.25 13.03
N ASP A 112 -24.40 -20.92 13.95
CA ASP A 112 -24.61 -21.03 15.38
C ASP A 112 -25.21 -19.73 15.92
N HIS A 113 -26.51 -19.77 16.21
CA HIS A 113 -27.25 -18.61 16.71
C HIS A 113 -26.90 -18.22 18.15
N SER A 114 -26.15 -19.07 18.87
CA SER A 114 -25.65 -18.77 20.21
C SER A 114 -24.38 -17.91 20.20
N LEU A 115 -23.79 -17.64 19.03
CA LEU A 115 -22.54 -16.91 18.88
C LEU A 115 -22.65 -15.78 17.84
N ASN A 116 -21.86 -14.72 18.02
CA ASN A 116 -21.86 -13.53 17.15
C ASN A 116 -20.54 -13.39 16.41
N SER A 117 -20.64 -13.12 15.11
CA SER A 117 -19.50 -12.66 14.31
C SER A 117 -19.36 -11.14 14.48
N VAL A 118 -18.22 -10.68 14.97
CA VAL A 118 -17.95 -9.27 15.23
C VAL A 118 -16.66 -8.80 14.54
N PRO A 119 -16.62 -7.58 13.99
CA PRO A 119 -15.44 -7.04 13.32
C PRO A 119 -14.34 -6.67 14.31
N ILE A 120 -13.09 -7.03 14.01
CA ILE A 120 -11.91 -6.57 14.74
C ILE A 120 -11.40 -5.29 14.09
N LYS A 121 -11.45 -4.19 14.83
CA LYS A 121 -11.05 -2.86 14.35
C LYS A 121 -9.62 -2.52 14.75
N GLN A 122 -8.91 -1.83 13.86
CA GLN A 122 -7.56 -1.31 14.09
C GLN A 122 -7.49 0.15 13.65
N GLU A 123 -6.90 1.01 14.47
CA GLU A 123 -6.50 2.35 14.05
C GLU A 123 -5.16 2.27 13.32
N ILE A 124 -5.11 2.80 12.10
CA ILE A 124 -3.90 2.92 11.29
C ILE A 124 -3.64 4.38 10.95
N LEU A 125 -2.38 4.68 10.65
CA LEU A 125 -1.95 5.98 10.15
C LEU A 125 -1.96 5.97 8.63
N VAL A 126 -2.53 7.02 8.03
CA VAL A 126 -2.51 7.25 6.59
C VAL A 126 -2.00 8.65 6.30
N LEU A 127 -1.29 8.81 5.18
CA LEU A 127 -0.80 10.12 4.72
C LEU A 127 -1.68 10.57 3.56
N GLN A 128 -2.48 11.62 3.76
CA GLN A 128 -3.26 12.24 2.71
C GLN A 128 -2.43 13.31 2.01
N ARG A 129 -2.36 13.23 0.68
CA ARG A 129 -1.68 14.19 -0.18
C ARG A 129 -2.55 15.45 -0.30
N GLU A 130 -1.99 16.59 0.08
CA GLU A 130 -2.66 17.89 0.03
C GLU A 130 -1.80 18.92 -0.69
N ARG A 131 -2.42 19.79 -1.49
CA ARG A 131 -1.74 20.95 -2.08
C ARG A 131 -1.95 22.16 -1.18
N LYS A 132 -0.87 22.65 -0.56
CA LYS A 132 -0.88 23.89 0.22
C LYS A 132 -0.11 24.97 -0.55
N GLY A 133 -0.87 25.83 -1.23
CA GLY A 133 -0.31 26.81 -2.18
C GLY A 133 0.45 26.11 -3.31
N CYS A 134 1.74 26.38 -3.42
CA CYS A 134 2.60 25.72 -4.40
C CYS A 134 3.16 24.38 -3.95
N HIS A 135 3.14 24.08 -2.65
CA HIS A 135 3.85 22.94 -2.12
C HIS A 135 2.94 21.73 -2.06
N GLN A 136 3.47 20.59 -2.51
CA GLN A 136 2.88 19.30 -2.19
C GLN A 136 3.22 18.99 -0.73
N SER A 137 2.18 18.86 0.08
CA SER A 137 2.29 18.49 1.49
C SER A 137 1.53 17.20 1.75
N TYR A 138 1.78 16.63 2.92
CA TYR A 138 1.05 15.47 3.41
C TYR A 138 0.44 15.81 4.77
N ARG A 139 -0.82 15.42 4.96
CA ARG A 139 -1.49 15.43 6.24
C ARG A 139 -1.52 14.02 6.80
N LEU A 140 -1.08 13.87 8.05
CA LEU A 140 -1.17 12.61 8.77
C LEU A 140 -2.59 12.48 9.34
N GLU A 141 -3.26 11.38 9.03
CA GLU A 141 -4.61 11.08 9.48
C GLU A 141 -4.67 9.72 10.15
N LYS A 142 -5.62 9.58 11.09
CA LYS A 142 -5.99 8.31 11.70
C LYS A 142 -7.18 7.74 10.96
N LYS A 143 -7.10 6.47 10.58
CA LYS A 143 -8.20 5.74 9.94
C LYS A 143 -8.46 4.45 10.70
N ILE A 144 -9.71 4.20 11.03
CA ILE A 144 -10.14 2.92 11.58
C ILE A 144 -10.46 1.99 10.42
N ILE A 145 -9.84 0.81 10.42
CA ILE A 145 -10.11 -0.27 9.45
C ILE A 145 -10.55 -1.52 10.19
N THR A 146 -11.23 -2.42 9.49
CA THR A 146 -11.50 -3.78 9.98
C THR A 146 -10.44 -4.71 9.41
N VAL A 147 -9.72 -5.43 10.27
CA VAL A 147 -8.65 -6.35 9.83
C VAL A 147 -9.14 -7.79 9.61
N GLY A 148 -10.25 -8.14 10.25
CA GLY A 148 -10.90 -9.45 10.17
C GLY A 148 -12.13 -9.49 11.07
N CYS A 149 -12.69 -10.68 11.24
CA CYS A 149 -13.81 -10.93 12.14
C CYS A 149 -13.46 -12.01 13.16
N THR A 150 -14.08 -11.95 14.32
CA THR A 150 -13.94 -12.95 15.37
C THR A 150 -15.30 -13.42 15.85
N CYS A 151 -15.32 -14.59 16.49
CA CYS A 151 -16.51 -15.18 17.05
C CYS A 151 -16.57 -14.95 18.56
N VAL A 152 -17.68 -14.42 19.07
CA VAL A 152 -17.84 -14.11 20.50
C VAL A 152 -19.17 -14.63 21.02
N THR A 153 -19.21 -14.95 22.31
CA THR A 153 -20.46 -15.20 23.02
C THR A 153 -21.26 -13.88 23.19
N PRO A 154 -22.60 -13.91 23.10
CA PRO A 154 -23.45 -12.78 23.42
C PRO A 154 -23.19 -12.26 24.84
N LEU A 155 -23.36 -10.96 25.03
CA LEU A 155 -23.35 -10.36 26.36
C LEU A 155 -24.57 -10.87 27.13
N ILE A 156 -24.36 -11.74 28.11
CA ILE A 156 -25.39 -12.12 29.07
C ILE A 156 -25.51 -10.95 30.05
N GLN A 157 -26.55 -10.13 29.91
CA GLN A 157 -26.95 -9.22 30.98
C GLN A 157 -27.62 -10.06 32.06
N HIS A 158 -26.91 -10.34 33.16
CA HIS A 158 -27.59 -10.71 34.39
C HIS A 158 -28.41 -9.49 34.83
N GLN A 159 -29.75 -9.60 34.78
CA GLN A 159 -30.62 -8.64 35.45
C GLN A 159 -30.31 -8.76 36.95
N ALA A 160 -29.64 -7.75 37.49
CA ALA A 160 -29.47 -7.55 38.93
C ALA A 160 -30.66 -6.75 39.47
#